data_AF-A0A258BJN4-F1
#
_entry.id   AF-A0A258BJN4-F1
#
_cell.length_a   1.000
_cell.length_b   1.000
_cell.length_c   1.000
_cell.angle_alpha   90.00
_cell.angle_beta   90.00
_cell.angle_gamma   90.00
#
_symmetry.space_group_name_H-M   'P 1'
#
loop_
_entity.id
_entity.type
_entity.pdbx_description
1 polymer ?
#
loop_
_entity_poly.entity_id
_entity_poly.type
_entity_poly.pdbx_seq_one_letter_code
_entity_poly.pdbx_strand_id
1 'polypeptide(L)'
;HKADGPTHLAVILDKSSKTFRNDLYDQYKANRPPAPEDLIPQFPLIRDATRAFSLPCIEEEGYEADDIIASYTKAALAQGWKVTIVSSDKDLAQLIQPGVDMLDTMKNERRADDYVMQKFGVTPDRLGDVLALMGDSVDNVPGVPGIGPKTAAKLITEYGDLDGVFAAVPTMKPSKMRDKLAENEGMARLSRELVELHSAVPLPDPLDALLLREIPQEPLRAFLTDQGFNSLLSRFRATLPGDGAAAPVSPAPVSSATPGAVGAGPVAPVAASASITLPPIDHGRYETVRDEAALDRWIAEARTGGLVAVDTETDALDAIGARLVGISLATGPGRACYIPLGHVGSDMFSDRPDQLPVALVLGKLKP
;
A
#
# COMPACT_ATOMS: atom_id res chain seq x y z
N HIS A 1 -16.88 -0.10 19.65
CA HIS A 1 -16.94 -1.49 19.16
C HIS A 1 -15.52 -1.93 18.81
N LYS A 2 -14.88 -2.79 19.63
CA LYS A 2 -13.69 -3.52 19.17
C LYS A 2 -14.21 -4.47 18.09
N ALA A 3 -13.83 -4.26 16.84
CA ALA A 3 -14.14 -5.23 15.80
C ALA A 3 -13.36 -6.51 16.13
N ASP A 4 -14.06 -7.62 16.32
CA ASP A 4 -13.42 -8.94 16.29
C ASP A 4 -12.73 -9.06 14.92
N GLY A 5 -11.42 -9.33 14.93
CA GLY A 5 -10.62 -9.43 13.72
C GLY A 5 -11.10 -10.54 12.78
N PRO A 6 -10.51 -10.66 11.57
CA PRO A 6 -10.85 -11.77 10.68
C PRO A 6 -10.63 -13.11 11.39
N THR A 7 -11.51 -14.08 11.16
CA THR A 7 -11.32 -15.47 11.60
C THR A 7 -10.58 -16.29 10.56
N HIS A 8 -10.72 -15.91 9.29
CA HIS A 8 -10.09 -16.54 8.13
C HIS A 8 -9.37 -15.47 7.31
N LEU A 9 -8.23 -15.82 6.72
CA LEU A 9 -7.43 -14.92 5.89
C LEU A 9 -6.67 -15.71 4.83
N ALA A 10 -6.61 -15.16 3.62
CA ALA A 10 -5.77 -15.66 2.54
C ALA A 10 -5.07 -14.50 1.86
N VAL A 11 -3.87 -14.75 1.33
CA VAL A 11 -3.17 -13.84 0.44
C VAL A 11 -3.26 -14.41 -0.96
N ILE A 12 -3.84 -13.64 -1.88
CA ILE A 12 -4.04 -14.05 -3.26
C ILE A 12 -3.05 -13.27 -4.12
N LEU A 13 -2.29 -13.96 -4.96
CA LEU A 13 -1.28 -13.36 -5.84
C LEU A 13 -1.52 -13.76 -7.29
N ASP A 14 -1.14 -12.89 -8.21
CA ASP A 14 -1.01 -13.25 -9.62
C ASP A 14 0.19 -14.18 -9.82
N LYS A 15 -0.04 -15.30 -10.49
CA LYS A 15 1.02 -16.27 -10.79
C LYS A 15 1.84 -15.91 -12.03
N SER A 16 1.18 -15.30 -13.02
CA SER A 16 1.75 -14.98 -14.34
C SER A 16 1.14 -13.70 -14.90
N SER A 17 1.88 -13.02 -15.77
CA SER A 17 1.37 -11.86 -16.53
C SER A 17 0.48 -12.25 -17.70
N LYS A 18 0.39 -13.55 -18.03
CA LYS A 18 -0.47 -14.08 -19.10
C LYS A 18 -1.62 -14.89 -18.53
N THR A 19 -2.83 -14.50 -18.91
CA THR A 19 -4.09 -15.17 -18.56
C THR A 19 -4.95 -15.36 -19.81
N PHE A 20 -6.13 -15.96 -19.66
CA PHE A 20 -7.10 -16.11 -20.74
C PHE A 20 -7.50 -14.76 -21.39
N ARG A 21 -7.39 -13.64 -20.64
CA ARG A 21 -7.67 -12.29 -21.17
C ARG A 21 -6.68 -11.88 -22.25
N ASN A 22 -5.42 -12.33 -22.16
CA ASN A 22 -4.43 -12.05 -23.20
C ASN A 22 -4.67 -12.86 -24.48
N ASP A 23 -5.26 -14.06 -24.36
CA ASP A 23 -5.69 -14.85 -25.51
C ASP A 23 -6.92 -14.23 -26.19
N LEU A 24 -7.80 -13.61 -25.39
CA LEU A 24 -8.98 -12.88 -25.87
C LEU A 24 -8.62 -11.54 -26.53
N TYR A 25 -7.67 -10.81 -25.96
CA TYR A 25 -7.20 -9.51 -26.46
C TYR A 25 -5.70 -9.33 -26.23
N ASP A 26 -4.93 -9.34 -27.31
CA ASP A 26 -3.46 -9.30 -27.30
C ASP A 26 -2.87 -8.00 -26.72
N GLN A 27 -3.64 -6.92 -26.76
CA GLN A 27 -3.26 -5.62 -26.21
C GLN A 27 -3.60 -5.47 -24.72
N TYR A 28 -4.31 -6.42 -24.10
CA TYR A 28 -4.67 -6.35 -22.69
C TYR A 28 -3.42 -6.29 -21.79
N LYS A 29 -3.35 -5.27 -20.92
CA LYS A 29 -2.20 -4.95 -20.05
C LYS A 29 -0.86 -4.76 -20.78
N ALA A 30 -0.84 -4.66 -22.10
CA ALA A 30 0.39 -4.60 -22.91
C ALA A 30 1.20 -3.31 -22.68
N ASN A 31 0.57 -2.25 -22.19
CA ASN A 31 1.20 -0.98 -21.85
C ASN A 31 1.74 -0.93 -20.42
N ARG A 32 1.52 -1.96 -19.59
CA ARG A 32 2.09 -2.01 -18.25
C ARG A 32 3.61 -2.17 -18.36
N PRO A 33 4.42 -1.31 -17.73
CA PRO A 33 5.87 -1.49 -17.71
C PRO A 33 6.22 -2.80 -17.00
N PRO A 34 7.37 -3.42 -17.34
CA PRO A 34 7.84 -4.58 -16.60
C PRO A 34 8.03 -4.22 -15.12
N ALA A 35 7.90 -5.23 -14.25
CA ALA A 35 8.16 -5.04 -12.83
C ALA A 35 9.58 -4.46 -12.62
N PRO A 36 9.75 -3.47 -11.74
CA PRO A 36 11.07 -2.91 -11.42
C PRO A 36 12.07 -4.00 -11.00
N GLU A 37 13.33 -3.87 -11.43
CA GLU A 37 14.37 -4.89 -11.19
C GLU A 37 14.61 -5.15 -9.69
N ASP A 38 14.40 -4.15 -8.84
CA ASP A 38 14.48 -4.22 -7.39
C ASP A 38 13.24 -4.84 -6.73
N LEU A 39 12.09 -4.85 -7.42
CA LEU A 39 10.87 -5.50 -6.96
C LEU A 39 10.86 -7.01 -7.24
N ILE A 40 11.41 -7.44 -8.38
CA ILE A 40 11.40 -8.86 -8.81
C ILE A 40 11.93 -9.81 -7.71
N PRO A 41 13.07 -9.53 -7.05
CA PRO A 41 13.59 -10.39 -5.97
C PRO A 41 12.70 -10.44 -4.72
N GLN A 42 11.75 -9.52 -4.58
CA GLN A 42 10.84 -9.45 -3.42
C GLN A 42 9.62 -10.37 -3.57
N PHE A 43 9.25 -10.78 -4.79
CA PHE A 43 8.10 -11.68 -4.98
C PHE A 43 8.25 -13.04 -4.29
N PRO A 44 9.41 -13.73 -4.36
CA PRO A 44 9.64 -14.93 -3.56
C PRO A 44 9.58 -14.65 -2.05
N LEU A 45 10.14 -13.51 -1.60
CA LEU A 45 10.15 -13.14 -0.18
C LEU A 45 8.75 -12.94 0.39
N ILE A 46 7.80 -12.41 -0.39
CA ILE A 46 6.39 -12.30 0.02
C ILE A 46 5.75 -13.69 0.19
N ARG A 47 6.06 -14.64 -0.71
CA ARG A 47 5.59 -16.04 -0.59
C ARG A 47 6.20 -16.75 0.61
N ASP A 48 7.42 -16.40 0.99
CA ASP A 48 8.07 -16.94 2.19
C ASP A 48 7.51 -16.28 3.46
N ALA A 49 7.23 -14.98 3.41
CA ALA A 49 6.59 -14.23 4.49
C ALA A 49 5.22 -14.83 4.84
N THR A 50 4.34 -14.98 3.85
CA THR A 50 2.99 -15.54 4.08
C THR A 50 3.05 -16.92 4.73
N ARG A 51 3.94 -17.80 4.27
CA ARG A 51 4.20 -19.11 4.91
C ARG A 51 4.72 -18.97 6.34
N ALA A 52 5.66 -18.06 6.59
CA ALA A 52 6.18 -17.81 7.93
C ALA A 52 5.10 -17.31 8.91
N PHE A 53 4.11 -16.55 8.40
CA PHE A 53 2.92 -16.13 9.14
C PHE A 53 1.79 -17.18 9.17
N SER A 54 1.99 -18.36 8.57
CA SER A 54 0.95 -19.40 8.41
C SER A 54 -0.32 -18.89 7.73
N LEU A 55 -0.15 -18.00 6.75
CA LEU A 55 -1.21 -17.50 5.90
C LEU A 55 -1.19 -18.28 4.58
N PRO A 56 -2.33 -18.85 4.14
CA PRO A 56 -2.46 -19.40 2.80
C PRO A 56 -2.07 -18.36 1.74
N CYS A 57 -1.18 -18.77 0.84
CA CYS A 57 -0.75 -17.99 -0.30
C CYS A 57 -1.22 -18.71 -1.56
N ILE A 58 -2.20 -18.15 -2.25
CA ILE A 58 -2.94 -18.83 -3.31
C ILE A 58 -2.69 -18.09 -4.62
N GLU A 59 -2.24 -18.84 -5.62
CA GLU A 59 -1.94 -18.34 -6.95
C GLU A 59 -2.22 -19.47 -7.95
N GLU A 60 -3.02 -19.20 -8.98
CA GLU A 60 -3.43 -20.20 -9.97
C GLU A 60 -3.00 -19.78 -11.37
N GLU A 61 -2.58 -20.76 -12.17
CA GLU A 61 -2.12 -20.49 -13.52
C GLU A 61 -3.30 -20.27 -14.47
N GLY A 62 -3.19 -19.24 -15.32
CA GLY A 62 -4.25 -18.87 -16.26
C GLY A 62 -5.33 -17.96 -15.69
N TYR A 63 -5.30 -17.65 -14.39
CA TYR A 63 -6.24 -16.75 -13.72
C TYR A 63 -5.53 -15.59 -13.04
N GLU A 64 -6.24 -14.47 -12.91
CA GLU A 64 -5.75 -13.32 -12.14
C GLU A 64 -6.15 -13.45 -10.67
N ALA A 65 -5.45 -12.73 -9.80
CA ALA A 65 -5.80 -12.66 -8.38
C ALA A 65 -7.26 -12.24 -8.18
N ASP A 66 -7.78 -11.35 -9.04
CA ASP A 66 -9.14 -10.84 -8.96
C ASP A 66 -10.20 -11.93 -9.22
N ASP A 67 -9.93 -12.86 -10.15
CA ASP A 67 -10.80 -14.00 -10.45
C ASP A 67 -10.83 -15.00 -9.29
N ILE A 68 -9.67 -15.24 -8.69
CA ILE A 68 -9.53 -16.09 -7.51
C ILE A 68 -10.30 -15.46 -6.33
N ILE A 69 -10.12 -14.16 -6.09
CA ILE A 69 -10.86 -13.39 -5.06
C ILE A 69 -12.37 -13.47 -5.30
N ALA A 70 -12.84 -13.29 -6.54
CA ALA A 70 -14.25 -13.40 -6.89
C ALA A 70 -14.81 -14.80 -6.58
N SER A 71 -14.05 -15.84 -6.89
CA SER A 71 -14.44 -17.24 -6.64
C SER A 71 -14.50 -17.56 -5.15
N TYR A 72 -13.50 -17.15 -4.36
CA TYR A 72 -13.52 -17.30 -2.90
C TYR A 72 -14.65 -16.50 -2.24
N THR A 73 -14.88 -15.27 -2.69
CA THR A 73 -15.96 -14.40 -2.18
C THR A 73 -17.32 -15.07 -2.39
N LYS A 74 -17.59 -15.57 -3.59
CA LYS A 74 -18.83 -16.28 -3.90
C LYS A 74 -19.02 -17.53 -3.04
N ALA A 75 -17.96 -18.33 -2.87
CA ALA A 75 -18.01 -19.51 -2.02
C ALA A 75 -18.27 -19.18 -0.55
N ALA A 76 -17.64 -18.13 -0.02
CA ALA A 76 -17.80 -17.69 1.36
C ALA A 76 -19.21 -17.16 1.63
N LEU A 77 -19.77 -16.37 0.72
CA LEU A 77 -21.15 -15.89 0.83
C LEU A 77 -22.17 -17.03 0.78
N ALA A 78 -21.92 -18.08 -0.02
CA ALA A 78 -22.77 -19.26 -0.06
C ALA A 78 -22.83 -19.99 1.30
N GLN A 79 -21.81 -19.82 2.15
CA GLN A 79 -21.78 -20.32 3.54
C GLN A 79 -22.26 -19.28 4.58
N GLY A 80 -22.72 -18.11 4.14
CA GLY A 80 -23.18 -17.03 5.01
C GLY A 80 -22.06 -16.25 5.71
N TRP A 81 -20.84 -16.32 5.21
CA TRP A 81 -19.71 -15.60 5.78
C TRP A 81 -19.76 -14.11 5.39
N LYS A 82 -19.05 -13.28 6.17
CA LYS A 82 -18.77 -11.89 5.80
C LYS A 82 -17.36 -11.81 5.23
N VAL A 83 -17.18 -11.08 4.14
CA VAL A 83 -15.92 -10.98 3.40
C VAL A 83 -15.47 -9.52 3.39
N THR A 84 -14.20 -9.30 3.75
CA THR A 84 -13.52 -8.02 3.50
C THR A 84 -12.42 -8.27 2.49
N ILE A 85 -12.51 -7.62 1.33
CA ILE A 85 -11.49 -7.67 0.28
C ILE A 85 -10.50 -6.53 0.53
N VAL A 86 -9.22 -6.85 0.74
CA VAL A 86 -8.18 -5.84 0.97
C VAL A 86 -7.49 -5.52 -0.35
N SER A 87 -7.99 -4.50 -1.06
CA SER A 87 -7.44 -4.06 -2.34
C SER A 87 -7.86 -2.62 -2.65
N SER A 88 -7.03 -1.92 -3.42
CA SER A 88 -7.37 -0.61 -4.00
C SER A 88 -8.00 -0.71 -5.39
N ASP A 89 -7.93 -1.89 -6.02
CA ASP A 89 -8.43 -2.12 -7.38
C ASP A 89 -9.93 -1.85 -7.46
N LYS A 90 -10.33 -1.04 -8.45
CA LYS A 90 -11.73 -0.64 -8.62
C LYS A 90 -12.57 -1.77 -9.22
N ASP A 91 -11.96 -2.72 -9.94
CA ASP A 91 -12.71 -3.76 -10.66
C ASP A 91 -13.32 -4.76 -9.67
N LEU A 92 -12.62 -5.01 -8.55
CA LEU A 92 -13.12 -5.78 -7.41
C LEU A 92 -14.35 -5.14 -6.72
N ALA A 93 -14.61 -3.84 -6.95
CA ALA A 93 -15.82 -3.21 -6.41
C ALA A 93 -17.11 -3.78 -7.03
N GLN A 94 -17.01 -4.54 -8.12
CA GLN A 94 -18.12 -5.34 -8.68
C GLN A 94 -18.63 -6.39 -7.69
N LEU A 95 -17.80 -6.84 -6.74
CA LEU A 95 -18.14 -7.89 -5.76
C LEU A 95 -18.88 -7.35 -4.53
N ILE A 96 -18.93 -6.03 -4.35
CA ILE A 96 -19.60 -5.39 -3.20
C ILE A 96 -21.08 -5.74 -3.22
N GLN A 97 -21.58 -6.27 -2.12
CA GLN A 97 -22.98 -6.63 -1.90
C GLN A 97 -23.20 -6.85 -0.39
N PRO A 98 -24.42 -7.08 0.11
CA PRO A 98 -24.62 -7.40 1.52
C PRO A 98 -23.73 -8.55 1.98
N GLY A 99 -22.85 -8.28 2.96
CA GLY A 99 -21.87 -9.24 3.46
C GLY A 99 -20.47 -9.13 2.86
N VAL A 100 -20.26 -8.30 1.84
CA VAL A 100 -18.95 -8.01 1.24
C VAL A 100 -18.64 -6.52 1.34
N ASP A 101 -17.45 -6.19 1.84
CA ASP A 101 -16.89 -4.86 1.74
C ASP A 101 -15.43 -4.89 1.29
N MET A 102 -14.89 -3.72 0.98
CA MET A 102 -13.51 -3.54 0.57
C MET A 102 -12.78 -2.61 1.53
N LEU A 103 -11.49 -2.87 1.74
CA LEU A 103 -10.59 -2.02 2.52
C LEU A 103 -9.39 -1.61 1.65
N ASP A 104 -9.29 -0.32 1.35
CA ASP A 104 -8.11 0.28 0.76
C ASP A 104 -7.18 0.73 1.88
N THR A 105 -6.11 -0.03 2.13
CA THR A 105 -5.13 0.27 3.19
C THR A 105 -4.24 1.45 2.87
N MET A 106 -4.11 1.83 1.59
CA MET A 106 -3.31 3.00 1.20
C MET A 106 -4.02 4.30 1.58
N LYS A 107 -5.36 4.32 1.47
CA LYS A 107 -6.20 5.47 1.85
C LYS A 107 -6.86 5.33 3.21
N ASN A 108 -6.69 4.17 3.86
CA ASN A 108 -7.43 3.79 5.07
C ASN A 108 -8.95 3.99 4.91
N GLU A 109 -9.48 3.57 3.75
CA GLU A 109 -10.86 3.79 3.33
C GLU A 109 -11.59 2.44 3.30
N ARG A 110 -12.69 2.30 4.04
CA ARG A 110 -13.61 1.17 3.92
C ARG A 110 -14.71 1.52 2.91
N ARG A 111 -14.90 0.67 1.92
CA ARG A 111 -15.84 0.82 0.81
C ARG A 111 -16.91 -0.25 0.93
N ALA A 112 -18.15 0.16 1.16
CA ALA A 112 -19.28 -0.73 1.37
C ALA A 112 -20.36 -0.49 0.30
N ASP A 113 -21.62 -0.79 0.62
CA ASP A 113 -22.77 -0.79 -0.27
C ASP A 113 -23.02 0.56 -0.99
N ASP A 114 -22.72 1.68 -0.35
CA ASP A 114 -22.91 3.02 -0.91
C ASP A 114 -21.79 3.49 -1.83
N TYR A 115 -20.61 2.89 -1.75
CA TYR A 115 -19.40 3.34 -2.44
C TYR A 115 -19.55 3.36 -3.96
N VAL A 116 -20.07 2.26 -4.53
CA VAL A 116 -20.18 2.13 -5.99
C VAL A 116 -21.17 3.14 -6.54
N MET A 117 -22.30 3.35 -5.85
CA MET A 117 -23.30 4.35 -6.24
C MET A 117 -22.72 5.77 -6.14
N GLN A 118 -22.01 6.11 -5.07
CA GLN A 118 -21.44 7.45 -4.90
C GLN A 118 -20.34 7.75 -5.93
N LYS A 119 -19.48 6.77 -6.22
CA LYS A 119 -18.32 6.97 -7.10
C LYS A 119 -18.64 6.81 -8.57
N PHE A 120 -19.48 5.82 -8.92
CA PHE A 120 -19.78 5.45 -10.30
C PHE A 120 -21.21 5.73 -10.71
N GLY A 121 -22.13 6.05 -9.80
CA GLY A 121 -23.52 6.37 -10.12
C GLY A 121 -24.37 5.16 -10.50
N VAL A 122 -23.90 3.94 -10.21
CA VAL A 122 -24.60 2.68 -10.48
C VAL A 122 -24.45 1.73 -9.30
N THR A 123 -25.21 0.64 -9.29
CA THR A 123 -25.05 -0.46 -8.33
C THR A 123 -23.88 -1.38 -8.73
N PRO A 124 -23.30 -2.16 -7.79
CA PRO A 124 -22.19 -3.08 -8.06
C PRO A 124 -22.45 -4.06 -9.22
N ASP A 125 -23.67 -4.58 -9.34
CA ASP A 125 -24.09 -5.51 -10.42
C ASP A 125 -24.17 -4.86 -11.81
N ARG A 126 -23.96 -3.54 -11.90
CA ARG A 126 -23.90 -2.76 -13.13
C ARG A 126 -22.56 -2.09 -13.37
N LEU A 127 -21.63 -2.24 -12.42
CA LEU A 127 -20.31 -1.63 -12.54
C LEU A 127 -19.51 -2.22 -13.71
N GLY A 128 -19.62 -3.53 -13.97
CA GLY A 128 -18.97 -4.18 -15.12
C GLY A 128 -19.40 -3.57 -16.46
N ASP A 129 -20.69 -3.27 -16.64
CA ASP A 129 -21.18 -2.63 -17.86
C ASP A 129 -20.70 -1.17 -18.00
N VAL A 130 -20.60 -0.46 -16.87
CA VAL A 130 -20.02 0.90 -16.86
C VAL A 130 -18.55 0.86 -17.26
N LEU A 131 -17.77 -0.04 -16.67
CA LEU A 131 -16.35 -0.26 -17.00
C LEU A 131 -16.18 -0.66 -18.47
N ALA A 132 -17.05 -1.53 -18.99
CA ALA A 132 -17.05 -1.93 -20.39
C ALA A 132 -17.26 -0.77 -21.37
N LEU A 133 -18.13 0.19 -21.03
CA LEU A 133 -18.36 1.38 -21.85
C LEU A 133 -17.23 2.41 -21.74
N MET A 134 -16.71 2.64 -20.54
CA MET A 134 -15.69 3.67 -20.33
C MET A 134 -14.26 3.21 -20.67
N GLY A 135 -14.02 1.90 -20.69
CA GLY A 135 -12.69 1.32 -20.84
C GLY A 135 -11.79 1.57 -19.63
N ASP A 136 -10.55 1.10 -19.75
CA ASP A 136 -9.49 1.34 -18.79
C ASP A 136 -8.15 1.51 -19.49
N SER A 137 -7.59 2.71 -19.46
CA SER A 137 -6.28 2.98 -20.02
C SER A 137 -5.14 2.28 -19.29
N VAL A 138 -5.29 1.98 -17.99
CA VAL A 138 -4.22 1.32 -17.19
C VAL A 138 -4.03 -0.13 -17.67
N ASP A 139 -5.13 -0.80 -17.98
CA ASP A 139 -5.15 -2.20 -18.42
C ASP A 139 -5.36 -2.36 -19.92
N ASN A 140 -5.34 -1.22 -20.63
CA ASN A 140 -5.56 -1.13 -22.05
C ASN A 140 -6.90 -1.77 -22.49
N VAL A 141 -7.93 -1.66 -21.66
CA VAL A 141 -9.30 -2.06 -21.99
C VAL A 141 -9.92 -0.97 -22.87
N PRO A 142 -10.37 -1.27 -24.10
CA PRO A 142 -10.63 -0.24 -25.12
C PRO A 142 -11.87 0.64 -24.84
N GLY A 143 -12.98 0.03 -24.42
CA GLY A 143 -14.26 0.72 -24.22
C GLY A 143 -14.80 1.42 -25.47
N VAL A 144 -15.65 2.44 -25.27
CA VAL A 144 -16.20 3.27 -26.34
C VAL A 144 -15.56 4.66 -26.32
N PRO A 145 -14.89 5.10 -27.39
CA PRO A 145 -14.13 6.35 -27.39
C PRO A 145 -14.93 7.59 -26.98
N GLY A 146 -14.52 8.26 -25.91
CA GLY A 146 -15.19 9.49 -25.44
C GLY A 146 -16.48 9.25 -24.64
N ILE A 147 -16.76 8.01 -24.24
CA ILE A 147 -17.68 7.71 -23.15
C ILE A 147 -16.84 7.60 -21.88
N GLY A 148 -16.99 8.57 -20.98
CA GLY A 148 -16.36 8.51 -19.65
C GLY A 148 -17.29 7.93 -18.59
N PRO A 149 -16.83 7.80 -17.32
CA PRO A 149 -17.59 7.18 -16.23
C PRO A 149 -19.01 7.74 -16.07
N LYS A 150 -19.16 9.07 -16.09
CA LYS A 150 -20.46 9.74 -15.93
C LYS A 150 -21.43 9.43 -17.07
N THR A 151 -20.93 9.40 -18.30
CA THR A 151 -21.75 9.12 -19.47
C THR A 151 -22.12 7.64 -19.52
N ALA A 152 -21.18 6.75 -19.24
CA ALA A 152 -21.42 5.31 -19.12
C ALA A 152 -22.49 5.03 -18.06
N ALA A 153 -22.33 5.54 -16.84
CA ALA A 153 -23.30 5.39 -15.75
C ALA A 153 -24.70 5.87 -16.12
N LYS A 154 -24.80 7.02 -16.79
CA LYS A 154 -26.09 7.53 -17.27
C LYS A 154 -26.73 6.58 -18.28
N LEU A 155 -25.96 6.08 -19.24
CA LEU A 155 -26.46 5.14 -20.26
C LEU A 155 -26.94 3.83 -19.62
N ILE A 156 -26.16 3.27 -18.70
CA ILE A 156 -26.55 2.04 -17.98
C ILE A 156 -27.77 2.27 -17.10
N THR A 157 -27.87 3.42 -16.42
CA THR A 157 -29.07 3.76 -15.63
C THR A 157 -30.32 3.93 -16.51
N GLU A 158 -30.17 4.51 -17.70
CA GLU A 158 -31.28 4.80 -18.62
C GLU A 158 -31.75 3.54 -19.37
N TYR A 159 -30.83 2.67 -19.78
CA TYR A 159 -31.12 1.52 -20.64
C TYR A 159 -30.98 0.16 -19.94
N GLY A 160 -30.59 0.14 -18.66
CA GLY A 160 -30.55 -1.04 -17.81
C GLY A 160 -29.17 -1.68 -17.72
N ASP A 161 -28.58 -2.07 -18.84
CA ASP A 161 -27.29 -2.76 -18.94
C ASP A 161 -26.62 -2.49 -20.30
N LEU A 162 -25.47 -3.09 -20.56
CA LEU A 162 -24.75 -2.91 -21.82
C LEU A 162 -25.57 -3.35 -23.04
N ASP A 163 -26.30 -4.46 -22.93
CA ASP A 163 -27.13 -4.99 -24.00
C ASP A 163 -28.31 -4.06 -24.31
N GLY A 164 -28.94 -3.50 -23.27
CA GLY A 164 -29.99 -2.50 -23.38
C GLY A 164 -29.50 -1.22 -24.05
N VAL A 165 -28.28 -0.77 -23.75
CA VAL A 165 -27.67 0.39 -24.42
C VAL A 165 -27.58 0.14 -25.93
N PHE A 166 -27.01 -0.98 -26.36
CA PHE A 166 -26.83 -1.28 -27.78
C PHE A 166 -28.15 -1.58 -28.50
N ALA A 167 -29.11 -2.23 -27.83
CA ALA A 167 -30.46 -2.41 -28.36
C ALA A 167 -31.18 -1.07 -28.61
N ALA A 168 -30.89 -0.04 -27.81
CA ALA A 168 -31.47 1.29 -27.96
C ALA A 168 -30.79 2.16 -29.03
N VAL A 169 -29.52 1.90 -29.39
CA VAL A 169 -28.73 2.70 -30.37
C VAL A 169 -29.50 3.05 -31.66
N PRO A 170 -30.24 2.14 -32.31
CA PRO A 170 -31.00 2.45 -33.53
C PRO A 170 -32.10 3.51 -33.32
N THR A 171 -32.62 3.63 -32.10
CA THR A 171 -33.73 4.54 -31.74
C THR A 171 -33.25 5.84 -31.07
N MET A 172 -31.97 5.91 -30.70
CA MET A 172 -31.39 7.11 -30.08
C MET A 172 -31.40 8.31 -31.04
N LYS A 173 -31.54 9.51 -30.48
CA LYS A 173 -31.44 10.76 -31.24
C LYS A 173 -30.09 10.81 -31.98
N PRO A 174 -30.06 11.22 -33.26
CA PRO A 174 -28.81 11.38 -34.00
C PRO A 174 -27.83 12.27 -33.24
N SER A 175 -26.67 11.71 -32.91
CA SER A 175 -25.61 12.38 -32.15
C SER A 175 -24.28 11.66 -32.37
N LYS A 176 -23.16 12.37 -32.18
CA LYS A 176 -21.82 11.76 -32.23
C LYS A 176 -21.66 10.60 -31.24
N MET A 177 -22.38 10.62 -30.11
CA MET A 177 -22.35 9.53 -29.13
C MET A 177 -23.01 8.27 -29.69
N ARG A 178 -24.19 8.41 -30.32
CA ARG A 178 -24.88 7.29 -30.96
C ARG A 178 -24.02 6.66 -32.04
N ASP A 179 -23.41 7.48 -32.90
CA ASP A 179 -22.59 6.99 -34.00
C ASP A 179 -21.38 6.20 -33.46
N LYS A 180 -20.72 6.72 -32.42
CA LYS A 180 -19.63 6.00 -31.74
C LYS A 180 -20.07 4.71 -31.06
N LEU A 181 -21.25 4.68 -30.43
CA LEU A 181 -21.79 3.43 -29.87
C LEU A 181 -21.98 2.40 -31.00
N ALA A 182 -22.63 2.78 -32.09
CA ALA A 182 -22.86 1.89 -33.24
C ALA A 182 -21.54 1.35 -33.83
N GLU A 183 -20.51 2.18 -33.93
CA GLU A 183 -19.20 1.80 -34.48
C GLU A 183 -18.38 0.91 -33.53
N ASN A 184 -18.62 0.96 -32.21
CA ASN A 184 -17.76 0.34 -31.20
C ASN A 184 -18.48 -0.75 -30.37
N GLU A 185 -19.63 -1.25 -30.82
CA GLU A 185 -20.35 -2.31 -30.10
C GLU A 185 -19.47 -3.54 -29.83
N GLY A 186 -18.74 -4.02 -30.84
CA GLY A 186 -17.85 -5.17 -30.70
C GLY A 186 -16.75 -4.94 -29.66
N MET A 187 -16.19 -3.74 -29.61
CA MET A 187 -15.15 -3.38 -28.64
C MET A 187 -15.71 -3.26 -27.22
N ALA A 188 -16.91 -2.71 -27.06
CA ALA A 188 -17.57 -2.63 -25.75
C ALA A 188 -17.93 -4.03 -25.20
N ARG A 189 -18.39 -4.94 -26.07
CA ARG A 189 -18.66 -6.34 -25.69
C ARG A 189 -17.38 -7.07 -25.28
N LEU A 190 -16.30 -6.90 -26.04
CA LEU A 190 -14.98 -7.39 -25.67
C LEU A 190 -14.52 -6.81 -24.33
N SER A 191 -14.68 -5.50 -24.13
CA SER A 191 -14.35 -4.85 -22.87
C SER A 191 -15.13 -5.42 -21.69
N ARG A 192 -16.41 -5.78 -21.87
CA ARG A 192 -17.20 -6.45 -20.84
C ARG A 192 -16.58 -7.78 -20.42
N GLU A 193 -16.20 -8.61 -21.38
CA GLU A 193 -15.53 -9.90 -21.10
C GLU A 193 -14.16 -9.70 -20.42
N LEU A 194 -13.43 -8.64 -20.76
CA LEU A 194 -12.15 -8.33 -20.13
C LEU A 194 -12.28 -7.86 -18.67
N VAL A 195 -13.30 -7.08 -18.32
CA VAL A 195 -13.50 -6.57 -16.95
C VAL A 195 -14.35 -7.48 -16.07
N GLU A 196 -15.00 -8.49 -16.65
CA GLU A 196 -15.79 -9.46 -15.91
C GLU A 196 -14.89 -10.30 -15.00
N LEU A 197 -15.28 -10.40 -13.73
CA LEU A 197 -14.57 -11.20 -12.74
C LEU A 197 -15.07 -12.65 -12.77
N HIS A 198 -14.20 -13.58 -13.14
CA HIS A 198 -14.56 -15.00 -13.20
C HIS A 198 -14.70 -15.59 -11.80
N SER A 199 -15.92 -15.95 -11.40
CA SER A 199 -16.23 -16.50 -10.06
C SER A 199 -16.37 -18.03 -10.03
N ALA A 200 -15.74 -18.72 -10.98
CA ALA A 200 -15.78 -20.18 -11.13
C ALA A 200 -14.37 -20.80 -11.20
N VAL A 201 -13.36 -20.08 -10.72
CA VAL A 201 -12.00 -20.60 -10.59
C VAL A 201 -12.01 -21.74 -9.56
N PRO A 202 -11.34 -22.88 -9.82
CA PRO A 202 -11.16 -23.91 -8.81
C PRO A 202 -10.54 -23.32 -7.54
N LEU A 203 -11.06 -23.73 -6.37
CA LEU A 203 -10.50 -23.33 -5.08
C LEU A 203 -9.48 -24.39 -4.65
N PRO A 204 -8.17 -24.17 -4.85
CA PRO A 204 -7.15 -25.16 -4.49
C PRO A 204 -7.18 -25.47 -2.99
N ASP A 205 -7.45 -24.45 -2.17
CA ASP A 205 -7.66 -24.57 -0.74
C ASP A 205 -9.15 -24.36 -0.40
N PRO A 206 -9.77 -25.25 0.39
CA PRO A 206 -11.14 -25.02 0.85
C PRO A 206 -11.20 -23.84 1.84
N LEU A 207 -12.38 -23.24 2.00
CA LEU A 207 -12.56 -22.10 2.92
C LEU A 207 -12.08 -22.37 4.35
N ASP A 208 -12.30 -23.59 4.87
CA ASP A 208 -11.86 -23.98 6.21
C ASP A 208 -10.32 -23.99 6.36
N ALA A 209 -9.58 -24.14 5.26
CA ALA A 209 -8.12 -24.05 5.26
C ALA A 209 -7.62 -22.61 5.44
N LEU A 210 -8.50 -21.62 5.25
CA LEU A 210 -8.20 -20.20 5.43
C LEU A 210 -8.25 -19.76 6.90
N LEU A 211 -8.60 -20.66 7.82
CA LEU A 211 -8.68 -20.35 9.25
C LEU A 211 -7.35 -19.81 9.77
N LEU A 212 -7.38 -18.65 10.43
CA LEU A 212 -6.21 -18.11 11.08
C LEU A 212 -5.77 -19.04 12.22
N ARG A 213 -4.54 -19.52 12.11
CA ARG A 213 -3.90 -20.38 13.11
C ARG A 213 -2.89 -19.58 13.92
N GLU A 214 -2.41 -20.17 15.00
CA GLU A 214 -1.27 -19.63 15.73
C GLU A 214 -0.05 -19.52 14.81
N ILE A 215 0.61 -18.36 14.84
CA ILE A 215 1.79 -18.12 14.02
C ILE A 215 2.95 -18.93 14.59
N PRO A 216 3.61 -19.79 13.78
CA PRO A 216 4.67 -20.64 14.25
C PRO A 216 5.91 -19.80 14.57
N GLN A 217 6.40 -19.90 15.79
CA GLN A 217 7.45 -19.02 16.29
C GLN A 217 8.78 -19.18 15.56
N GLU A 218 9.20 -20.42 15.30
CA GLU A 218 10.49 -20.71 14.69
C GLU A 218 10.57 -20.26 13.22
N PRO A 219 9.63 -20.62 12.32
CA PRO A 219 9.60 -20.11 10.96
C PRO A 219 9.54 -18.58 10.89
N LEU A 220 8.69 -17.94 11.70
CA LEU A 220 8.59 -16.49 11.72
C LEU A 220 9.90 -15.85 12.22
N ARG A 221 10.47 -16.35 13.31
CA ARG A 221 11.74 -15.85 13.86
C ARG A 221 12.88 -15.98 12.84
N ALA A 222 12.97 -17.13 12.17
CA ALA A 222 13.99 -17.36 11.14
C ALA A 222 13.85 -16.37 9.99
N PHE A 223 12.64 -16.22 9.45
CA PHE A 223 12.34 -15.26 8.38
C PHE A 223 12.67 -13.83 8.80
N LEU A 224 12.14 -13.36 9.94
CA LEU A 224 12.39 -11.98 10.39
C LEU A 224 13.88 -11.72 10.69
N THR A 225 14.64 -12.73 11.13
CA THR A 225 16.09 -12.59 11.38
C THR A 225 16.86 -12.47 10.08
N ASP A 226 16.58 -13.35 9.12
CA ASP A 226 17.21 -13.34 7.79
C ASP A 226 16.95 -12.01 7.05
N GLN A 227 15.73 -11.49 7.16
CA GLN A 227 15.32 -10.22 6.56
C GLN A 227 15.76 -8.98 7.35
N GLY A 228 16.42 -9.15 8.52
CA GLY A 228 16.88 -8.03 9.35
C GLY A 228 15.77 -7.24 10.07
N PHE A 229 14.59 -7.83 10.25
CA PHE A 229 13.40 -7.21 10.84
C PHE A 229 13.42 -7.10 12.38
N ASN A 230 14.46 -6.45 12.92
CA ASN A 230 14.74 -6.34 14.36
C ASN A 230 13.59 -5.75 15.21
N SER A 231 12.88 -4.75 14.69
CA SER A 231 11.75 -4.12 15.41
C SER A 231 10.51 -5.01 15.48
N LEU A 232 10.29 -5.85 14.46
CA LEU A 232 9.23 -6.86 14.46
C LEU A 232 9.60 -8.04 15.35
N LEU A 233 10.86 -8.48 15.34
CA LEU A 233 11.38 -9.50 16.26
C LEU A 233 11.19 -9.10 17.74
N SER A 234 11.49 -7.85 18.09
CA SER A 234 11.30 -7.35 19.46
C SER A 234 9.82 -7.39 19.88
N ARG A 235 8.92 -6.93 19.00
CA ARG A 235 7.47 -6.98 19.24
C ARG A 235 6.95 -8.42 19.35
N PHE A 236 7.44 -9.33 18.51
CA PHE A 236 7.07 -10.74 18.53
C PHE A 236 7.48 -11.43 19.84
N ARG A 237 8.67 -11.11 20.39
CA ARG A 237 9.15 -11.64 21.67
C ARG A 237 8.30 -11.18 22.86
N ALA A 238 7.81 -9.94 22.83
CA ALA A 238 6.97 -9.39 23.90
C ALA A 238 5.57 -10.04 24.02
N THR A 239 5.13 -10.76 22.97
CA THR A 239 3.82 -11.46 22.93
C THR A 239 3.86 -12.93 23.36
N LEU A 240 5.03 -13.47 23.76
CA LEU A 240 5.17 -14.87 24.16
C LEU A 240 4.99 -15.07 25.67
N PRO A 241 4.20 -16.07 26.13
CA PRO A 241 4.22 -16.50 27.52
C PRO A 241 5.42 -17.44 27.73
N GLY A 242 6.46 -17.00 28.47
CA GLY A 242 7.48 -17.94 28.97
C GLY A 242 8.89 -17.44 29.22
N ASP A 243 9.34 -16.32 28.65
CA ASP A 243 10.66 -15.76 28.96
C ASP A 243 10.53 -14.58 29.93
N GLY A 244 10.76 -14.88 31.21
CA GLY A 244 10.77 -13.93 32.29
C GLY A 244 11.90 -12.91 32.15
N ALA A 245 11.57 -11.75 31.61
CA ALA A 245 12.14 -10.47 32.03
C ALA A 245 11.02 -9.44 32.06
N ALA A 246 10.28 -9.44 33.17
CA ALA A 246 9.30 -8.41 33.46
C ALA A 246 10.01 -7.06 33.62
N ALA A 247 9.79 -6.15 32.68
CA ALA A 247 9.87 -4.72 32.95
C ALA A 247 8.45 -4.14 32.81
N PRO A 248 7.96 -3.36 33.79
CA PRO A 248 6.62 -2.84 33.75
C PRO A 248 6.52 -1.74 32.68
N VAL A 249 5.66 -1.93 31.69
CA VAL A 249 5.18 -0.84 30.85
C VAL A 249 3.92 -0.27 31.49
N SER A 250 4.06 0.87 32.17
CA SER A 250 2.93 1.72 32.56
C SER A 250 2.27 2.33 31.31
N PRO A 251 0.94 2.50 31.30
CA PRO A 251 0.27 3.21 30.22
C PRO A 251 0.47 4.71 30.40
N ALA A 252 1.08 5.36 29.41
CA ALA A 252 1.09 6.82 29.27
C ALA A 252 0.52 7.18 27.88
N PRO A 253 -0.13 8.34 27.76
CA PRO A 253 -1.16 8.58 26.76
C PRO A 253 -0.58 8.87 25.38
N VAL A 254 -1.44 8.68 24.38
CA VAL A 254 -1.31 9.15 23.00
C VAL A 254 -0.72 10.56 22.92
N SER A 255 0.51 10.69 22.43
CA SER A 255 0.94 11.87 21.69
C SER A 255 2.12 11.53 20.78
N SER A 256 1.91 11.78 19.49
CA SER A 256 2.87 12.16 18.43
C SER A 256 4.10 11.27 18.11
N ALA A 257 4.20 10.95 16.81
CA ALA A 257 5.40 10.62 16.02
C ALA A 257 5.95 9.16 16.07
N THR A 258 5.42 8.36 15.14
CA THR A 258 6.03 7.59 14.01
C THR A 258 7.58 7.63 13.77
N PRO A 259 8.16 6.85 12.83
CA PRO A 259 8.68 5.48 12.97
C PRO A 259 10.11 5.28 12.36
N GLY A 260 10.59 4.03 12.28
CA GLY A 260 11.63 3.58 11.31
C GLY A 260 12.71 2.70 11.98
N ALA A 261 12.87 1.41 11.70
CA ALA A 261 13.17 0.67 10.46
C ALA A 261 14.63 0.13 10.48
N VAL A 262 14.71 -1.19 10.59
CA VAL A 262 15.64 -2.20 10.00
C VAL A 262 16.77 -1.67 9.09
N GLY A 263 18.05 -1.96 9.37
CA GLY A 263 18.87 -3.08 8.84
C GLY A 263 19.91 -2.53 7.82
N ALA A 264 21.16 -2.99 7.62
CA ALA A 264 21.83 -4.27 7.85
C ALA A 264 23.38 -4.14 7.77
N GLY A 265 24.13 -5.13 8.29
CA GLY A 265 25.57 -5.36 8.04
C GLY A 265 26.36 -5.85 9.27
N PRO A 266 27.21 -6.89 9.18
CA PRO A 266 27.45 -7.82 10.28
C PRO A 266 28.50 -7.32 11.28
N VAL A 267 28.09 -7.12 12.52
CA VAL A 267 29.01 -7.02 13.66
C VAL A 267 28.94 -8.34 14.42
N ALA A 268 30.10 -8.98 14.55
CA ALA A 268 30.35 -10.14 15.41
C ALA A 268 29.67 -9.97 16.78
N PRO A 269 29.30 -11.06 17.51
CA PRO A 269 28.62 -10.94 18.78
C PRO A 269 29.57 -10.27 19.78
N VAL A 270 29.47 -8.96 19.92
CA VAL A 270 30.17 -8.24 20.95
C VAL A 270 29.48 -8.63 22.25
N ALA A 271 30.26 -9.30 23.09
CA ALA A 271 29.88 -9.69 24.44
C ALA A 271 29.07 -8.58 25.11
N ALA A 272 28.00 -8.97 25.82
CA ALA A 272 27.11 -8.13 26.61
C ALA A 272 27.81 -6.84 27.06
N SER A 273 27.54 -5.75 26.33
CA SER A 273 28.10 -4.45 26.65
C SER A 273 27.71 -4.12 28.08
N ALA A 274 28.73 -3.95 28.92
CA ALA A 274 28.60 -3.35 30.24
C ALA A 274 27.63 -2.17 30.15
N SER A 275 26.69 -2.07 31.08
CA SER A 275 25.77 -0.94 31.16
C SER A 275 26.58 0.36 31.17
N ILE A 276 26.67 1.03 30.02
CA ILE A 276 27.30 2.34 29.92
C ILE A 276 26.31 3.30 30.57
N THR A 277 26.62 3.71 31.80
CA THR A 277 25.91 4.80 32.45
C THR A 277 26.20 6.08 31.67
N LEU A 278 25.27 6.50 30.83
CA LEU A 278 25.37 7.74 30.07
C LEU A 278 25.24 8.92 31.05
N PRO A 279 26.07 9.97 30.90
CA PRO A 279 25.92 11.18 31.69
C PRO A 279 24.55 11.83 31.40
N PRO A 280 23.98 12.58 32.37
CA PRO A 280 22.76 13.34 32.13
C PRO A 280 22.96 14.30 30.95
N ILE A 281 22.02 14.29 30.03
CA ILE A 281 22.07 15.07 28.80
C ILE A 281 21.55 16.48 29.09
N ASP A 282 22.37 17.49 28.82
CA ASP A 282 22.00 18.90 28.93
C ASP A 282 21.59 19.43 27.55
N HIS A 283 20.28 19.50 27.31
CA HIS A 283 19.72 19.93 26.03
C HIS A 283 20.01 21.41 25.72
N GLY A 284 20.37 22.22 26.73
CA GLY A 284 20.73 23.63 26.54
C GLY A 284 22.04 23.84 25.77
N ARG A 285 22.82 22.76 25.56
CA ARG A 285 24.07 22.77 24.79
C ARG A 285 23.88 22.48 23.31
N TYR A 286 22.66 22.18 22.88
CA TYR A 286 22.37 21.90 21.48
C TYR A 286 22.41 23.19 20.66
N GLU A 287 23.13 23.12 19.54
CA GLU A 287 23.31 24.26 18.66
C GLU A 287 22.29 24.22 17.52
N THR A 288 21.61 25.34 17.27
CA THR A 288 20.89 25.53 15.99
C THR A 288 21.85 26.13 14.98
N VAL A 289 22.20 25.37 13.95
CA VAL A 289 23.16 25.75 12.91
C VAL A 289 22.47 26.64 11.88
N ARG A 290 22.78 27.95 11.90
CA ARG A 290 22.12 28.95 11.03
C ARG A 290 23.05 29.58 9.99
N ASP A 291 24.35 29.32 10.08
CA ASP A 291 25.36 29.85 9.19
C ASP A 291 26.33 28.75 8.71
N GLU A 292 27.02 29.05 7.61
CA GLU A 292 27.90 28.10 6.94
C GLU A 292 29.14 27.74 7.79
N ALA A 293 29.64 28.69 8.60
CA ALA A 293 30.79 28.44 9.46
C ALA A 293 30.45 27.42 10.56
N ALA A 294 29.27 27.52 11.17
CA ALA A 294 28.77 26.56 12.13
C ALA A 294 28.60 25.17 11.49
N LEU A 295 28.02 25.11 10.28
CA LEU A 295 27.88 23.86 9.53
C LEU A 295 29.24 23.21 9.27
N ASP A 296 30.23 23.97 8.80
CA ASP A 296 31.56 23.47 8.50
C ASP A 296 32.28 22.94 9.76
N ARG A 297 32.09 23.58 10.92
CA ARG A 297 32.61 23.08 12.21
C ARG A 297 32.04 21.70 12.56
N TRP A 298 30.73 21.54 12.44
CA TRP A 298 30.07 20.26 12.77
C TRP A 298 30.45 19.15 11.80
N ILE A 299 30.61 19.46 10.51
CA ILE A 299 31.11 18.51 9.51
C ILE A 299 32.54 18.09 9.84
N ALA A 300 33.42 19.05 10.16
CA ALA A 300 34.80 18.75 10.53
C ALA A 300 34.89 17.91 11.81
N GLU A 301 34.06 18.21 12.82
CA GLU A 301 33.95 17.44 14.06
C GLU A 301 33.51 16.00 13.79
N ALA A 302 32.44 15.81 13.00
CA ALA A 302 31.95 14.49 12.60
C ALA A 302 32.99 13.70 11.79
N ARG A 303 33.67 14.35 10.84
CA ARG A 303 34.75 13.70 10.04
C ARG A 303 35.94 13.31 10.91
N THR A 304 36.30 14.13 11.89
CA THR A 304 37.39 13.83 12.85
C THR A 304 37.02 12.68 13.78
N GLY A 305 35.76 12.64 14.26
CA GLY A 305 35.25 11.59 15.14
C GLY A 305 35.04 10.25 14.43
N GLY A 306 34.88 10.26 13.09
CA GLY A 306 34.69 9.07 12.27
C GLY A 306 33.31 8.38 12.44
N LEU A 307 32.48 8.87 13.36
CA LEU A 307 31.14 8.41 13.66
C LEU A 307 30.23 9.61 13.90
N VAL A 308 29.03 9.57 13.32
CA VAL A 308 27.99 10.58 13.51
C VAL A 308 26.63 9.89 13.49
N ALA A 309 25.76 10.26 14.43
CA ALA A 309 24.35 9.89 14.37
C ALA A 309 23.59 10.99 13.63
N VAL A 310 22.67 10.58 12.77
CA VAL A 310 21.86 11.48 11.93
C VAL A 310 20.40 11.15 12.15
N ASP A 311 19.58 12.19 12.22
CA ASP A 311 18.12 12.10 12.22
C ASP A 311 17.54 13.23 11.36
N THR A 312 16.34 13.06 10.84
CA THR A 312 15.72 14.01 9.88
C THR A 312 14.31 14.37 10.28
N GLU A 313 13.98 15.65 10.17
CA GLU A 313 12.63 16.17 10.35
C GLU A 313 11.98 16.43 9.00
N THR A 314 10.70 16.07 8.87
CA THR A 314 9.95 16.15 7.62
C THR A 314 8.57 16.78 7.81
N ASP A 315 7.95 17.24 6.73
CA ASP A 315 6.64 17.91 6.77
C ASP A 315 5.44 16.95 6.69
N ALA A 316 5.66 15.65 6.54
CA ALA A 316 4.63 14.62 6.46
C ALA A 316 5.14 13.27 6.99
N LEU A 317 4.21 12.40 7.38
CA LEU A 317 4.53 11.02 7.81
C LEU A 317 4.79 10.06 6.64
N ASP A 318 4.46 10.47 5.42
CA ASP A 318 4.63 9.65 4.22
C ASP A 318 6.05 9.74 3.68
N ALA A 319 6.77 8.63 3.64
CA ALA A 319 8.19 8.61 3.27
C ALA A 319 8.47 8.91 1.79
N ILE A 320 7.45 8.89 0.91
CA ILE A 320 7.61 9.10 -0.53
C ILE A 320 7.44 10.58 -0.91
N GLY A 321 6.43 11.25 -0.34
CA GLY A 321 6.08 12.63 -0.64
C GLY A 321 6.59 13.66 0.36
N ALA A 322 7.10 13.23 1.52
CA ALA A 322 7.59 14.16 2.55
C ALA A 322 8.79 14.97 2.08
N ARG A 323 8.80 16.25 2.43
CA ARG A 323 9.91 17.18 2.18
C ARG A 323 10.76 17.32 3.43
N LEU A 324 12.07 17.41 3.24
CA LEU A 324 13.02 17.60 4.33
C LEU A 324 12.90 19.01 4.93
N VAL A 325 12.66 19.06 6.24
CA VAL A 325 12.49 20.30 7.02
C VAL A 325 13.71 20.62 7.88
N GLY A 326 14.43 19.61 8.35
CA GLY A 326 15.68 19.78 9.09
C GLY A 326 16.48 18.50 9.27
N ILE A 327 17.73 18.65 9.70
CA ILE A 327 18.66 17.55 9.96
C ILE A 327 19.26 17.72 11.35
N SER A 328 19.27 16.65 12.14
CA SER A 328 19.96 16.59 13.42
C SER A 328 21.27 15.80 13.25
N LEU A 329 22.38 16.32 13.81
CA LEU A 329 23.66 15.61 13.88
C LEU A 329 24.06 15.44 15.34
N ALA A 330 24.58 14.27 15.71
CA ALA A 330 25.22 14.06 17.00
C ALA A 330 26.59 13.38 16.84
N THR A 331 27.61 14.01 17.41
CA THR A 331 29.01 13.55 17.37
C THR A 331 29.41 12.84 18.67
N GLY A 332 28.53 12.84 19.68
CA GLY A 332 28.73 12.11 20.94
C GLY A 332 27.61 12.33 21.96
N PRO A 333 27.65 11.65 23.12
CA PRO A 333 26.66 11.82 24.18
C PRO A 333 26.54 13.27 24.64
N GLY A 334 25.34 13.85 24.54
CA GLY A 334 25.09 15.25 24.92
C GLY A 334 25.67 16.29 23.97
N ARG A 335 26.21 15.88 22.81
CA ARG A 335 26.79 16.76 21.79
C ARG A 335 26.02 16.59 20.48
N ALA A 336 25.07 17.48 20.25
CA ALA A 336 24.22 17.47 19.06
C ALA A 336 23.93 18.88 18.55
N CYS A 337 23.56 18.96 17.27
CA CYS A 337 23.07 20.18 16.63
C CYS A 337 21.88 19.90 15.73
N TYR A 338 21.14 20.96 15.43
CA TYR A 338 20.00 20.97 14.53
C TYR A 338 20.23 21.96 13.38
N ILE A 339 20.03 21.51 12.15
CA ILE A 339 20.17 22.31 10.93
C ILE A 339 18.76 22.51 10.34
N PRO A 340 18.15 23.70 10.48
CA PRO A 340 16.88 24.02 9.84
C PRO A 340 17.07 24.20 8.33
N LEU A 341 16.12 23.69 7.52
CA LEU A 341 16.19 23.69 6.05
C LEU A 341 14.90 24.17 5.36
N GLY A 342 13.74 23.79 5.91
CA GLY A 342 12.42 24.05 5.32
C GLY A 342 11.39 24.65 6.28
N HIS A 343 11.84 25.25 7.38
CA HIS A 343 10.93 25.81 8.40
C HIS A 343 10.20 27.03 7.85
N VAL A 344 8.91 27.08 8.12
CA VAL A 344 8.04 28.22 7.85
C VAL A 344 7.71 28.93 9.17
N GLY A 345 7.23 30.17 9.08
CA GLY A 345 6.72 30.89 10.24
C GLY A 345 5.53 30.15 10.89
N SER A 346 5.32 30.38 12.19
CA SER A 346 4.21 29.80 12.97
C SER A 346 2.82 30.29 12.51
N ASP A 347 2.75 31.41 11.81
CA ASP A 347 1.55 31.98 11.18
C ASP A 347 1.90 32.74 9.88
N MET A 348 0.87 33.25 9.19
CA MET A 348 0.98 33.93 7.89
C MET A 348 1.79 35.25 7.93
N PHE A 349 2.06 35.79 9.12
CA PHE A 349 2.76 37.07 9.33
C PHE A 349 4.14 36.90 9.99
N SER A 350 4.44 35.73 10.52
CA SER A 350 5.71 35.44 11.16
C SER A 350 6.84 35.23 10.15
N ASP A 351 7.99 35.85 10.45
CA ASP A 351 9.18 35.73 9.64
C ASP A 351 9.68 34.29 9.61
N ARG A 352 10.17 33.88 8.44
CA ARG A 352 10.85 32.60 8.27
C ARG A 352 12.10 32.58 9.16
N PRO A 353 12.31 31.55 9.99
CA PRO A 353 13.50 31.49 10.84
C PRO A 353 14.76 31.42 9.98
N ASP A 354 15.84 32.03 10.46
CA ASP A 354 17.16 31.99 9.83
C ASP A 354 17.59 30.54 9.59
N GLN A 355 17.84 30.22 8.34
CA GLN A 355 18.18 28.87 7.90
C GLN A 355 19.00 28.89 6.62
N LEU A 356 19.85 27.89 6.46
CA LEU A 356 20.72 27.76 5.29
C LEU A 356 19.93 27.26 4.07
N PRO A 357 20.36 27.61 2.84
CA PRO A 357 19.77 27.04 1.63
C PRO A 357 19.91 25.51 1.60
N VAL A 358 18.81 24.80 1.33
CA VAL A 358 18.76 23.32 1.26
C VAL A 358 19.87 22.74 0.39
N ALA A 359 20.05 23.30 -0.81
CA ALA A 359 21.07 22.85 -1.76
C ALA A 359 22.50 22.98 -1.24
N LEU A 360 22.79 24.04 -0.46
CA LEU A 360 24.11 24.26 0.16
C LEU A 360 24.39 23.17 1.20
N VAL A 361 23.44 22.95 2.11
CA VAL A 361 23.60 21.98 3.20
C VAL A 361 23.74 20.56 2.65
N LEU A 362 22.84 20.13 1.77
CA LEU A 362 22.91 18.82 1.14
C LEU A 362 24.19 18.66 0.29
N GLY A 363 24.68 19.74 -0.33
CA GLY A 363 25.95 19.73 -1.04
C GLY A 363 27.15 19.43 -0.13
N LYS A 364 27.20 20.05 1.06
CA LYS A 364 28.29 19.89 2.03
C LYS A 364 28.23 18.58 2.83
N LEU A 365 27.03 18.02 3.05
CA LEU A 365 26.83 16.76 3.77
C LEU A 365 26.99 15.51 2.89
N LYS A 366 27.19 15.66 1.58
CA LYS A 366 27.52 14.52 0.71
C LYS A 366 28.81 13.83 1.21
N PRO A 367 28.85 12.48 1.23
CA PRO A 367 30.00 11.70 1.70
C PRO A 367 31.34 12.16 1.11
#